data_AF-A0A1S3IPR3-F1
#
_entry.id   AF-A0A1S3IPR3-F1
#
_cell.length_a   1.000
_cell.length_b   1.000
_cell.length_c   1.000
_cell.angle_alpha   90.00
_cell.angle_beta   90.00
_cell.angle_gamma   90.00
#
_symmetry.space_group_name_H-M   'P 1'
#
loop_
_entity.id
_entity.type
_entity.pdbx_description
1 polymer ?
#
loop_
_entity_poly.entity_id
_entity_poly.type
_entity_poly.pdbx_seq_one_letter_code
_entity_poly.pdbx_strand_id
1 'polypeptide(L)'
;MAGGLNAPTMAMVMRLLSVSLVLLLVVSPTSTRHHGYSYFQRTPYYCGRLRFYDPSYYTCCNGAIQYGGRQQCCGYLAYDPLRSSCCNGQLAEATSGCCGSQPYDPRFFTCCDKKLYSGGHLRCCGAKAYDPTTHSCCYGLIYGGAKQVCCGQKAFYNEFHTCCYGKLSFGRGHMCCGKRAYDPKYYTCCRNHIYFGQVFCTGGKK
;
A
#
# COMPACT_ATOMS: atom_id res chain seq x y z
N MET A 1 -102.19 16.26 -8.03
CA MET A 1 -100.92 15.68 -7.53
C MET A 1 -99.88 15.89 -8.64
N ALA A 2 -99.05 16.93 -8.49
CA ALA A 2 -97.58 16.84 -8.29
C ALA A 2 -96.84 16.33 -9.55
N GLY A 3 -96.15 17.19 -10.33
CA GLY A 3 -94.72 17.53 -10.20
C GLY A 3 -93.93 16.70 -11.26
N GLY A 4 -92.90 17.12 -12.00
CA GLY A 4 -91.93 18.21 -11.95
C GLY A 4 -90.55 17.63 -12.34
N LEU A 5 -89.95 18.14 -13.43
CA LEU A 5 -88.49 18.26 -13.74
C LEU A 5 -87.52 17.04 -13.87
N ASN A 6 -86.79 17.05 -15.01
CA ASN A 6 -85.33 16.90 -15.23
C ASN A 6 -84.66 15.60 -15.75
N ALA A 7 -83.83 15.82 -16.80
CA ALA A 7 -82.78 14.97 -17.36
C ALA A 7 -81.57 14.82 -16.41
N PRO A 8 -80.75 13.74 -16.48
CA PRO A 8 -79.49 13.80 -17.28
C PRO A 8 -78.89 12.43 -17.70
N THR A 9 -78.30 12.24 -18.91
CA THR A 9 -77.27 11.16 -19.14
C THR A 9 -76.38 11.34 -20.38
N MET A 10 -76.14 12.57 -20.89
CA MET A 10 -75.08 12.79 -21.91
C MET A 10 -73.66 12.95 -21.33
N ALA A 11 -73.48 12.81 -20.01
CA ALA A 11 -72.20 13.08 -19.33
C ALA A 11 -71.33 11.84 -19.02
N MET A 12 -71.81 10.61 -19.23
CA MET A 12 -71.06 9.40 -18.86
C MET A 12 -70.38 8.68 -20.04
N VAL A 13 -70.83 8.89 -21.28
CA VAL A 13 -70.25 8.23 -22.46
C VAL A 13 -69.09 9.03 -23.09
N MET A 14 -68.93 10.32 -22.74
CA MET A 14 -67.84 11.20 -23.22
C MET A 14 -66.57 11.20 -22.34
N ARG A 15 -66.45 10.29 -21.36
CA ARG A 15 -65.24 10.18 -20.50
C ARG A 15 -64.38 8.93 -20.75
N LEU A 16 -64.80 8.02 -21.64
CA LEU A 16 -64.03 6.82 -21.97
C LEU A 16 -63.27 6.90 -23.31
N LEU A 17 -63.54 7.91 -24.15
CA LEU A 17 -62.85 8.10 -25.43
C LEU A 17 -61.67 9.09 -25.37
N SER A 18 -61.47 9.81 -24.26
CA SER A 18 -60.37 10.77 -24.08
C SER A 18 -59.11 10.20 -23.43
N VAL A 19 -59.16 8.99 -22.85
CA VAL A 19 -58.01 8.39 -22.14
C VAL A 19 -57.13 7.55 -23.07
N SER A 20 -57.62 7.11 -24.24
CA SER A 20 -56.85 6.29 -25.19
C SER A 20 -56.04 7.08 -26.22
N LEU A 21 -56.31 8.39 -26.40
CA LEU A 21 -55.61 9.20 -27.41
C LEU A 21 -54.34 9.90 -26.88
N VAL A 22 -54.13 9.94 -25.56
CA VAL A 22 -52.95 10.58 -24.94
C VAL A 22 -51.73 9.65 -24.91
N LEU A 23 -51.90 8.34 -25.13
CA LEU A 23 -50.79 7.36 -25.04
C LEU A 23 -49.99 7.16 -26.35
N LEU A 24 -50.32 7.82 -27.45
CA LEU A 24 -49.64 7.62 -28.75
C LEU A 24 -48.82 8.82 -29.26
N LEU A 25 -48.61 9.86 -28.45
CA LEU A 25 -47.90 11.09 -28.86
C LEU A 25 -46.43 11.21 -28.40
N VAL A 26 -45.70 10.11 -28.18
CA VAL A 26 -44.26 10.24 -27.82
C VAL A 26 -43.35 9.21 -28.48
N VAL A 27 -43.52 8.93 -29.78
CA VAL A 27 -42.42 8.38 -30.59
C VAL A 27 -42.46 8.95 -32.01
N SER A 28 -41.76 10.06 -32.26
CA SER A 28 -41.38 10.50 -33.61
C SER A 28 -40.17 11.44 -33.54
N PRO A 29 -39.12 11.25 -34.36
CA PRO A 29 -37.85 11.95 -34.22
C PRO A 29 -37.87 13.25 -35.04
N THR A 30 -38.21 14.38 -34.41
CA THR A 30 -37.96 15.69 -35.04
C THR A 30 -36.65 16.26 -34.54
N SER A 31 -35.68 16.25 -35.46
CA SER A 31 -34.40 16.94 -35.42
C SER A 31 -34.52 18.35 -34.81
N THR A 32 -34.13 18.50 -33.55
CA THR A 32 -33.80 19.82 -32.99
C THR A 32 -32.34 20.09 -33.27
N ARG A 33 -32.09 20.99 -34.22
CA ARG A 33 -30.80 21.65 -34.40
C ARG A 33 -30.43 22.37 -33.11
N HIS A 34 -29.49 21.82 -32.35
CA HIS A 34 -28.69 22.61 -31.42
C HIS A 34 -27.42 23.06 -32.13
N HIS A 35 -27.40 24.34 -32.55
CA HIS A 35 -26.15 25.08 -32.65
C HIS A 35 -25.58 25.21 -31.23
N GLY A 36 -24.38 24.69 -30.98
CA GLY A 36 -23.70 24.98 -29.72
C GLY A 36 -22.62 23.98 -29.36
N TYR A 37 -21.37 24.42 -29.53
CA TYR A 37 -20.19 24.06 -28.76
C TYR A 37 -19.81 22.57 -28.68
N SER A 38 -18.65 22.28 -29.28
CA SER A 38 -17.82 21.10 -29.08
C SER A 38 -17.52 20.85 -27.59
N TYR A 39 -18.41 20.16 -26.89
CA TYR A 39 -18.13 19.63 -25.57
C TYR A 39 -17.36 18.32 -25.71
N PHE A 40 -16.07 18.40 -25.43
CA PHE A 40 -15.17 17.30 -25.15
C PHE A 40 -15.89 16.29 -24.24
N GLN A 41 -16.13 15.06 -24.72
CA GLN A 41 -16.79 13.99 -23.97
C GLN A 41 -15.97 13.66 -22.71
N ARG A 42 -16.32 14.25 -21.56
CA ARG A 42 -15.89 13.74 -20.25
C ARG A 42 -17.01 12.87 -19.70
N THR A 43 -16.74 11.57 -19.58
CA THR A 43 -17.63 10.64 -18.87
C THR A 43 -17.91 11.17 -17.47
N PRO A 44 -19.18 11.28 -17.03
CA PRO A 44 -19.50 11.77 -15.69
C PRO A 44 -18.93 10.85 -14.60
N TYR A 45 -18.36 11.46 -13.55
CA TYR A 45 -17.86 10.72 -12.38
C TYR A 45 -18.99 10.47 -11.40
N TYR A 46 -19.12 9.23 -10.93
CA TYR A 46 -20.14 8.82 -10.00
C TYR A 46 -19.54 8.30 -8.70
N CYS A 47 -20.22 8.61 -7.59
CA CYS A 47 -19.91 8.10 -6.27
C CYS A 47 -21.07 7.20 -5.80
N GLY A 48 -20.79 5.91 -5.60
CA GLY A 48 -21.82 4.93 -5.26
C GLY A 48 -22.83 4.72 -6.39
N ARG A 49 -24.11 4.56 -6.06
CA ARG A 49 -25.09 4.01 -7.01
C ARG A 49 -25.42 4.94 -8.18
N LEU A 50 -25.59 6.26 -7.99
CA LEU A 50 -25.89 7.23 -9.07
C LEU A 50 -25.59 8.71 -8.69
N ARG A 51 -24.65 8.98 -7.77
CA ARG A 51 -24.37 10.38 -7.37
C ARG A 51 -23.26 10.98 -8.22
N PHE A 52 -23.62 11.86 -9.14
CA PHE A 52 -22.66 12.63 -9.94
C PHE A 52 -21.84 13.59 -9.05
N TYR A 53 -20.55 13.74 -9.36
CA TYR A 53 -19.70 14.77 -8.77
C TYR A 53 -18.60 15.23 -9.73
N ASP A 54 -18.04 16.42 -9.49
CA ASP A 54 -16.86 16.91 -10.20
C ASP A 54 -15.58 16.56 -9.40
N PRO A 55 -14.68 15.72 -9.94
CA PRO A 55 -13.45 15.33 -9.24
C PRO A 55 -12.43 16.47 -9.08
N SER A 56 -12.66 17.62 -9.73
CA SER A 56 -11.85 18.83 -9.57
C SER A 56 -12.10 19.48 -8.21
N TYR A 57 -13.30 19.32 -7.65
CA TYR A 57 -13.71 19.94 -6.38
C TYR A 57 -14.00 18.93 -5.28
N TYR A 58 -14.32 17.67 -5.64
CA TYR A 58 -14.73 16.65 -4.69
C TYR A 58 -13.97 15.34 -4.88
N THR A 59 -13.96 14.52 -3.83
CA THR A 59 -13.41 13.17 -3.83
C THR A 59 -14.47 12.21 -3.30
N CYS A 60 -14.62 11.04 -3.94
CA CYS A 60 -15.51 9.98 -3.46
C CYS A 60 -14.72 8.95 -2.64
N CYS A 61 -15.08 8.78 -1.38
CA CYS A 61 -14.46 7.80 -0.48
C CYS A 61 -15.54 6.87 0.08
N ASN A 62 -15.47 5.57 -0.24
CA ASN A 62 -16.45 4.56 0.17
C ASN A 62 -17.92 4.97 -0.02
N GLY A 63 -18.24 5.64 -1.12
CA GLY A 63 -19.60 6.11 -1.44
C GLY A 63 -20.02 7.44 -0.79
N ALA A 64 -19.15 8.06 0.01
CA ALA A 64 -19.33 9.41 0.52
C ALA A 64 -18.59 10.43 -0.36
N ILE A 65 -19.29 11.47 -0.80
CA ILE A 65 -18.69 12.61 -1.50
C ILE A 65 -18.16 13.59 -0.45
N GLN A 66 -16.88 13.93 -0.55
CA GLN A 66 -16.17 14.84 0.35
C GLN A 66 -15.59 16.02 -0.44
N TYR A 67 -15.49 17.18 0.19
CA TYR A 67 -14.88 18.37 -0.42
C TYR A 67 -13.36 18.21 -0.54
N GLY A 68 -12.79 18.79 -1.60
CA GLY A 68 -11.39 18.64 -1.99
C GLY A 68 -11.26 17.69 -3.17
N GLY A 69 -10.78 18.21 -4.31
CA GLY A 69 -10.50 17.41 -5.49
C GLY A 69 -9.21 16.60 -5.35
N ARG A 70 -9.19 15.40 -5.94
CA ARG A 70 -8.00 14.53 -6.08
C ARG A 70 -7.31 14.21 -4.74
N GLN A 71 -8.07 14.12 -3.66
CA GLN A 71 -7.57 13.77 -2.33
C GLN A 71 -7.41 12.24 -2.20
N GLN A 72 -6.71 11.79 -1.16
CA GLN A 72 -6.67 10.37 -0.79
C GLN A 72 -7.85 10.02 0.13
N CYS A 73 -8.19 8.74 0.21
CA CYS A 73 -9.29 8.28 1.05
C CYS A 73 -8.79 7.53 2.28
N CYS A 74 -9.35 7.89 3.44
CA CYS A 74 -9.23 7.15 4.68
C CYS A 74 -10.62 6.71 5.13
N GLY A 75 -11.01 5.49 4.77
CA GLY A 75 -12.39 5.04 4.93
C GLY A 75 -13.35 5.90 4.10
N TYR A 76 -14.24 6.63 4.77
CA TYR A 76 -15.23 7.52 4.14
C TYR A 76 -14.75 8.97 4.01
N LEU A 77 -13.58 9.30 4.56
CA LEU A 77 -13.04 10.66 4.59
C LEU A 77 -12.02 10.87 3.47
N ALA A 78 -12.10 12.02 2.82
CA ALA A 78 -11.04 12.50 1.93
C ALA A 78 -10.02 13.28 2.75
N TYR A 79 -8.73 13.11 2.47
CA TYR A 79 -7.66 13.81 3.16
C TYR A 79 -6.49 14.15 2.24
N ASP A 80 -5.77 15.22 2.63
CA ASP A 80 -4.54 15.66 1.97
C ASP A 80 -3.35 14.85 2.53
N PRO A 81 -2.67 14.02 1.72
CA PRO A 81 -1.53 13.22 2.17
C PRO A 81 -0.32 14.07 2.60
N LEU A 82 -0.29 15.36 2.28
CA LEU A 82 0.74 16.28 2.78
C LEU A 82 0.48 16.76 4.21
N ARG A 83 -0.76 16.65 4.70
CA ARG A 83 -1.18 17.14 6.02
C ARG A 83 -1.55 16.02 6.98
N SER A 84 -2.05 14.92 6.44
CA SER A 84 -2.49 13.77 7.23
C SER A 84 -2.05 12.45 6.60
N SER A 85 -1.99 11.41 7.42
CA SER A 85 -1.86 10.02 6.98
C SER A 85 -3.08 9.23 7.41
N CYS A 86 -3.30 8.07 6.79
CA CYS A 86 -4.39 7.17 7.15
C CYS A 86 -3.85 5.89 7.80
N CYS A 87 -4.38 5.57 8.97
CA CYS A 87 -4.07 4.36 9.71
C CYS A 87 -5.33 3.55 10.00
N ASN A 88 -5.54 2.47 9.26
CA ASN A 88 -6.68 1.58 9.43
C ASN A 88 -8.05 2.32 9.50
N GLY A 89 -8.23 3.32 8.62
CA GLY A 89 -9.45 4.14 8.58
C GLY A 89 -9.49 5.32 9.56
N GLN A 90 -8.44 5.55 10.35
CA GLN A 90 -8.29 6.72 11.21
C GLN A 90 -7.26 7.69 10.63
N LEU A 91 -7.59 8.98 10.62
CA LEU A 91 -6.63 10.02 10.21
C LEU A 91 -5.64 10.30 11.34
N ALA A 92 -4.38 10.50 10.95
CA ALA A 92 -3.30 10.95 11.82
C ALA A 92 -2.52 12.08 11.13
N GLU A 93 -1.58 12.70 11.83
CA GLU A 93 -0.71 13.70 11.22
C GLU A 93 0.14 13.08 10.08
N ALA A 94 0.47 13.85 9.04
CA ALA A 94 1.26 13.33 7.90
C ALA A 94 2.62 12.74 8.30
N THR A 95 3.18 13.18 9.43
CA THR A 95 4.43 12.66 10.00
C THR A 95 4.26 11.33 10.72
N SER A 96 3.02 10.90 10.98
CA SER A 96 2.73 9.67 11.71
C SER A 96 2.85 8.45 10.80
N GLY A 97 3.59 7.44 11.26
CA GLY A 97 3.57 6.09 10.70
C GLY A 97 2.45 5.24 11.28
N CYS A 98 2.28 4.04 10.75
CA CYS A 98 1.30 3.06 11.24
C CYS A 98 1.97 1.85 11.86
N CYS A 99 1.56 1.51 13.09
CA CYS A 99 1.95 0.29 13.76
C CYS A 99 0.73 -0.59 13.99
N GLY A 100 0.52 -1.57 13.10
CA GLY A 100 -0.76 -2.26 13.03
C GLY A 100 -1.86 -1.27 12.68
N SER A 101 -2.80 -1.05 13.61
CA SER A 101 -3.91 -0.10 13.46
C SER A 101 -3.68 1.22 14.20
N GLN A 102 -2.55 1.40 14.87
CA GLN A 102 -2.27 2.56 15.71
C GLN A 102 -1.32 3.53 15.00
N PRO A 103 -1.69 4.81 14.82
CA PRO A 103 -0.75 5.81 14.35
C PRO A 103 0.31 6.10 15.42
N TYR A 104 1.53 6.37 15.01
CA TYR A 104 2.63 6.72 15.91
C TYR A 104 3.59 7.71 15.27
N ASP A 105 4.29 8.47 16.12
CA ASP A 105 5.36 9.36 15.67
C ASP A 105 6.70 8.60 15.58
N PRO A 106 7.28 8.42 14.37
CA PRO A 106 8.52 7.68 14.19
C PRO A 106 9.75 8.38 14.78
N ARG A 107 9.64 9.65 15.19
CA ARG A 107 10.70 10.35 15.92
C ARG A 107 10.88 9.79 17.32
N PHE A 108 9.78 9.35 17.94
CA PHE A 108 9.76 8.90 19.34
C PHE A 108 9.58 7.40 19.48
N PHE A 109 9.05 6.71 18.48
CA PHE A 109 8.76 5.28 18.58
C PHE A 109 9.24 4.49 17.37
N THR A 110 9.48 3.21 17.58
CA THR A 110 9.75 2.22 16.53
C THR A 110 8.67 1.14 16.57
N CYS A 111 8.16 0.77 15.40
CA CYS A 111 7.21 -0.35 15.27
C CYS A 111 7.92 -1.61 14.77
N CYS A 112 7.87 -2.69 15.55
CA CYS A 112 8.35 -4.02 15.14
C CYS A 112 7.21 -5.02 15.27
N ASP A 113 6.85 -5.68 14.17
CA ASP A 113 5.77 -6.67 14.12
C ASP A 113 4.48 -6.20 14.83
N LYS A 114 4.01 -5.00 14.44
CA LYS A 114 2.81 -4.34 15.00
C LYS A 114 2.88 -3.99 16.49
N LYS A 115 4.04 -4.10 17.13
CA LYS A 115 4.28 -3.67 18.51
C LYS A 115 5.12 -2.39 18.53
N LEU A 116 4.65 -1.41 19.31
CA LEU A 116 5.37 -0.16 19.53
C LEU A 116 6.43 -0.30 20.62
N TYR A 117 7.57 0.33 20.37
CA TYR A 117 8.70 0.45 21.28
C TYR A 117 9.09 1.91 21.41
N SER A 118 9.38 2.35 22.64
CA SER A 118 9.87 3.71 22.89
C SER A 118 11.30 3.87 22.39
N GLY A 119 11.53 4.88 21.55
CA GLY A 119 12.79 5.19 20.88
C GLY A 119 12.68 5.08 19.34
N GLY A 120 12.68 6.22 18.64
CA GLY A 120 12.68 6.27 17.17
C GLY A 120 14.01 5.83 16.52
N HIS A 121 15.08 5.79 17.31
CA HIS A 121 16.40 5.32 16.87
C HIS A 121 16.53 3.79 16.83
N LEU A 122 15.62 3.07 17.50
CA LEU A 122 15.66 1.62 17.56
C LEU A 122 15.45 1.02 16.16
N ARG A 123 15.88 -0.24 16.00
CA ARG A 123 15.72 -1.06 14.80
C ARG A 123 15.01 -2.36 15.15
N CYS A 124 14.43 -3.02 14.17
CA CYS A 124 13.75 -4.29 14.38
C CYS A 124 14.66 -5.49 14.10
N CYS A 125 14.63 -6.46 15.00
CA CYS A 125 15.18 -7.79 14.83
C CYS A 125 14.06 -8.81 15.01
N GLY A 126 13.44 -9.22 13.89
CA GLY A 126 12.16 -9.90 13.93
C GLY A 126 11.08 -9.04 14.60
N ALA A 127 10.39 -9.58 15.59
CA ALA A 127 9.33 -8.89 16.34
C ALA A 127 9.85 -7.98 17.48
N LYS A 128 11.17 -7.97 17.74
CA LYS A 128 11.75 -7.20 18.85
C LYS A 128 12.47 -5.97 18.34
N ALA A 129 12.36 -4.86 19.06
CA ALA A 129 13.23 -3.70 18.84
C ALA A 129 14.57 -3.88 19.57
N TYR A 130 15.63 -3.32 18.99
CA TYR A 130 16.97 -3.25 19.60
C TYR A 130 17.64 -1.92 19.25
N ASP A 131 18.60 -1.53 20.08
CA ASP A 131 19.42 -0.35 19.84
C ASP A 131 20.66 -0.74 19.01
N PRO A 132 20.81 -0.23 17.77
CA PRO A 132 21.93 -0.59 16.90
C PRO A 132 23.28 -0.03 17.36
N THR A 133 23.31 0.88 18.34
CA THR A 133 24.55 1.43 18.92
C THR A 133 25.17 0.51 19.97
N THR A 134 24.37 -0.39 20.54
CA THR A 134 24.80 -1.32 21.61
C THR A 134 24.65 -2.78 21.21
N HIS A 135 23.80 -3.10 20.24
CA HIS A 135 23.47 -4.45 19.84
C HIS A 135 23.50 -4.64 18.32
N SER A 136 23.51 -5.91 17.90
CA SER A 136 23.38 -6.33 16.52
C SER A 136 22.25 -7.34 16.36
N CYS A 137 21.76 -7.51 15.13
CA CYS A 137 20.72 -8.48 14.81
C CYS A 137 21.25 -9.49 13.80
N CYS A 138 21.14 -10.78 14.13
CA CYS A 138 21.46 -11.87 13.20
C CYS A 138 20.35 -12.92 13.21
N TYR A 139 19.70 -13.11 12.05
CA TYR A 139 18.64 -14.11 11.87
C TYR A 139 17.52 -14.02 12.92
N GLY A 140 17.11 -12.79 13.29
CA GLY A 140 16.06 -12.55 14.28
C GLY A 140 16.49 -12.67 15.74
N LEU A 141 17.77 -12.96 16.00
CA LEU A 141 18.37 -12.97 17.33
C LEU A 141 19.18 -11.69 17.56
N ILE A 142 19.00 -11.11 18.76
CA ILE A 142 19.71 -9.88 19.18
C ILE A 142 20.95 -10.29 19.97
N TYR A 143 22.10 -9.76 19.59
CA TYR A 143 23.38 -9.99 20.26
C TYR A 143 23.93 -8.69 20.84
N GLY A 144 24.59 -8.78 21.99
CA GLY A 144 25.33 -7.67 22.58
C GLY A 144 26.58 -7.35 21.76
N GLY A 145 26.78 -6.06 21.48
CA GLY A 145 27.84 -5.56 20.62
C GLY A 145 27.30 -5.00 19.30
N ALA A 146 27.61 -3.74 19.02
CA ALA A 146 27.27 -3.10 17.76
C ALA A 146 28.22 -3.53 16.63
N LYS A 147 27.78 -3.32 15.38
CA LYS A 147 28.59 -3.55 14.17
C LYS A 147 29.11 -4.99 13.97
N GLN A 148 28.54 -5.96 14.69
CA GLN A 148 28.82 -7.36 14.44
C GLN A 148 28.18 -7.80 13.11
N VAL A 149 28.85 -8.71 12.41
CA VAL A 149 28.42 -9.32 11.16
C VAL A 149 27.85 -10.70 11.46
N CYS A 150 26.89 -11.15 10.65
CA CYS A 150 26.27 -12.45 10.83
C CYS A 150 27.05 -13.57 10.14
N CYS A 151 27.25 -14.68 10.84
CA CYS A 151 27.75 -15.94 10.28
C CYS A 151 26.85 -17.09 10.71
N GLY A 152 25.90 -17.46 9.83
CA GLY A 152 24.78 -18.29 10.26
C GLY A 152 24.05 -17.60 11.43
N GLN A 153 23.55 -18.37 12.39
CA GLN A 153 22.85 -17.84 13.57
C GLN A 153 23.79 -17.32 14.66
N LYS A 154 24.89 -16.65 14.30
CA LYS A 154 25.83 -16.04 15.24
C LYS A 154 26.24 -14.66 14.75
N ALA A 155 26.45 -13.75 15.68
CA ALA A 155 27.05 -12.44 15.42
C ALA A 155 28.53 -12.45 15.84
N PHE A 156 29.39 -11.81 15.07
CA PHE A 156 30.82 -11.73 15.35
C PHE A 156 31.46 -10.46 14.76
N TYR A 157 32.63 -10.05 15.27
CA TYR A 157 33.41 -8.97 14.70
C TYR A 157 34.30 -9.48 13.56
N ASN A 158 34.18 -8.87 12.37
CA ASN A 158 34.95 -9.25 11.17
C ASN A 158 36.44 -8.82 11.21
N GLU A 159 36.90 -8.28 12.34
CA GLU A 159 38.28 -7.88 12.55
C GLU A 159 39.24 -9.07 12.56
N PHE A 160 38.81 -10.20 13.12
CA PHE A 160 39.66 -11.38 13.33
C PHE A 160 39.11 -12.66 12.72
N HIS A 161 37.92 -12.63 12.14
CA HIS A 161 37.26 -13.83 11.67
C HIS A 161 36.70 -13.67 10.26
N THR A 162 36.65 -14.80 9.56
CA THR A 162 36.03 -14.96 8.26
C THR A 162 34.88 -15.95 8.38
N CYS A 163 33.74 -15.64 7.75
CA CYS A 163 32.60 -16.54 7.68
C CYS A 163 32.53 -17.25 6.33
N CYS A 164 32.55 -18.58 6.34
CA CYS A 164 32.35 -19.39 5.13
C CYS A 164 31.16 -20.34 5.34
N TYR A 165 30.07 -20.12 4.59
CA TYR A 165 28.85 -20.93 4.66
C TYR A 165 28.34 -21.14 6.09
N GLY A 166 28.32 -20.07 6.89
CA GLY A 166 27.86 -20.12 8.29
C GLY A 166 28.85 -20.72 9.28
N LYS A 167 30.05 -21.11 8.85
CA LYS A 167 31.15 -21.53 9.72
C LYS A 167 32.13 -20.38 9.92
N LEU A 168 32.32 -20.00 11.17
CA LEU A 168 33.32 -19.01 11.57
C LEU A 168 34.72 -19.65 11.60
N SER A 169 35.70 -18.94 11.05
CA SER A 169 37.12 -19.33 11.09
C SER A 169 37.97 -18.12 11.50
N PHE A 170 39.02 -18.35 12.27
CA PHE A 170 39.98 -17.31 12.63
C PHE A 170 40.82 -16.91 11.42
N GLY A 171 41.12 -15.61 11.32
CA GLY A 171 41.91 -15.00 10.25
C GLY A 171 41.14 -13.90 9.53
N ARG A 172 41.76 -12.73 9.48
CA ARG A 172 41.26 -11.56 8.75
C ARG A 172 41.61 -11.69 7.27
N GLY A 173 40.68 -11.37 6.39
CA GLY A 173 40.92 -11.37 4.94
C GLY A 173 41.11 -12.76 4.34
N HIS A 174 40.77 -13.82 5.08
CA HIS A 174 40.70 -15.15 4.49
C HIS A 174 39.59 -15.21 3.44
N MET A 175 39.80 -16.02 2.41
CA MET A 175 38.81 -16.33 1.38
C MET A 175 38.13 -17.67 1.69
N CYS A 176 36.96 -17.89 1.09
CA CYS A 176 36.23 -19.15 1.25
C CYS A 176 36.53 -20.12 0.12
N CYS A 177 36.85 -21.36 0.48
CA CYS A 177 36.93 -22.51 -0.40
C CYS A 177 35.90 -23.53 0.07
N GLY A 178 34.67 -23.44 -0.47
CA GLY A 178 33.51 -24.08 0.13
C GLY A 178 33.33 -23.63 1.58
N LYS A 179 33.09 -24.56 2.51
CA LYS A 179 32.87 -24.27 3.94
C LYS A 179 34.15 -23.93 4.74
N ARG A 180 35.33 -23.90 4.10
CA ARG A 180 36.62 -23.67 4.76
C ARG A 180 37.16 -22.29 4.40
N ALA A 181 37.64 -21.56 5.39
CA ALA A 181 38.40 -20.34 5.18
C ALA A 181 39.88 -20.66 4.94
N TYR A 182 40.54 -19.91 4.07
CA TYR A 182 41.98 -20.01 3.81
C TYR A 182 42.61 -18.63 3.59
N ASP A 183 43.89 -18.48 3.94
CA ASP A 183 44.64 -17.27 3.64
C ASP A 183 45.09 -17.28 2.16
N PRO A 184 44.58 -16.38 1.30
CA PRO A 184 44.96 -16.35 -0.12
C PRO A 184 46.43 -15.98 -0.36
N LYS A 185 47.14 -15.50 0.67
CA LYS A 185 48.59 -15.25 0.61
C LYS A 185 49.39 -16.54 0.44
N TYR A 186 48.98 -17.61 1.13
CA TYR A 186 49.72 -18.86 1.17
C TYR A 186 49.03 -20.01 0.45
N TYR A 187 47.73 -19.88 0.15
CA TYR A 187 46.96 -20.97 -0.43
C TYR A 187 46.09 -20.52 -1.60
N THR A 188 45.74 -21.47 -2.46
CA THR A 188 44.82 -21.29 -3.58
C THR A 188 43.68 -22.31 -3.48
N CYS A 189 42.45 -21.90 -3.77
CA CYS A 189 41.30 -22.82 -3.87
C CYS A 189 41.09 -23.27 -5.31
N CYS A 190 41.07 -24.59 -5.56
CA CYS A 190 40.60 -25.17 -6.82
C CYS A 190 39.54 -26.23 -6.52
N ARG A 191 38.34 -26.11 -7.12
CA ARG A 191 37.25 -27.10 -6.99
C ARG A 191 36.97 -27.55 -5.54
N ASN A 192 36.90 -26.61 -4.58
CA ASN A 192 36.72 -26.86 -3.14
C ASN A 192 37.88 -27.57 -2.40
N HIS A 193 39.07 -27.64 -3.02
CA HIS A 193 40.31 -28.09 -2.39
C HIS A 193 41.29 -26.92 -2.23
N ILE A 194 41.96 -26.85 -1.09
CA ILE A 194 42.92 -25.80 -0.74
C ILE A 194 44.32 -26.37 -0.94
N TYR A 195 45.13 -25.72 -1.78
CA TYR A 195 46.51 -26.09 -2.11
C TYR A 195 47.48 -25.03 -1.59
N PHE A 196 48.67 -25.44 -1.16
CA PHE A 196 49.73 -24.51 -0.76
C PHE A 196 50.40 -23.88 -1.99
N GLY A 197 50.63 -22.57 -1.95
CA GLY A 197 51.18 -21.77 -3.04
C GLY A 197 50.14 -21.26 -4.05
N GLN A 198 50.62 -20.48 -5.02
CA GLN A 198 49.83 -20.01 -6.16
C GLN A 198 49.81 -21.11 -7.23
N VAL A 199 48.70 -21.86 -7.32
CA VAL A 199 48.58 -22.97 -8.28
C VAL A 199 47.62 -22.62 -9.42
N PHE A 200 47.91 -23.12 -10.62
CA PHE A 200 47.02 -22.96 -11.77
C PHE A 200 45.92 -24.03 -11.72
N CYS A 201 44.67 -23.62 -11.52
CA CYS A 201 43.53 -24.53 -11.53
C CYS A 201 43.13 -24.86 -12.99
N THR A 202 43.30 -26.11 -13.44
CA THR A 202 42.81 -26.54 -14.76
C THR A 202 41.33 -26.95 -14.71
N GLY A 203 40.46 -26.11 -15.26
CA GLY A 203 39.04 -26.38 -15.52
C GLY A 203 38.08 -26.09 -14.35
N GLY A 204 37.19 -25.11 -14.56
CA GLY A 204 35.91 -24.98 -13.84
C GLY A 204 35.81 -23.84 -12.82
N LYS A 205 35.06 -22.80 -13.23
CA LYS A 205 34.54 -21.56 -12.61
C LYS A 205 35.02 -21.17 -11.20
N LYS A 206 35.56 -19.94 -11.14
CA LYS A 206 35.69 -19.11 -9.93
C LYS A 206 34.40 -19.06 -9.13
#